data_AF-A0A4Y2HT81-F1
#
_entry.id   AF-A0A4Y2HT81-F1
#
_cell.length_a   1.000
_cell.length_b   1.000
_cell.length_c   1.000
_cell.angle_alpha   90.00
_cell.angle_beta   90.00
_cell.angle_gamma   90.00
#
_symmetry.space_group_name_H-M   'P 1'
#
loop_
_entity.id
_entity.type
_entity.pdbx_description
1 polymer ?
#
loop_
_entity_poly.entity_id
_entity_poly.type
_entity_poly.pdbx_seq_one_letter_code
_entity_poly.pdbx_strand_id
1 'polypeptide(L)'
;MDAEQFKALIDAMNKNRQLLIERLLSKDKPEPTVSKETLVITISHIPPFESYEPKEEKFKYYMQRFKNCLMMKDVFQDKDKCAQILLNSIGASNYNVWAALIAPKSS
;
A
#
# COMPACT_ATOMS: atom_id res chain seq x y z
N MET A 1 -17.18 17.07 24.18
CA MET A 1 -16.20 16.04 24.59
C MET A 1 -15.47 16.60 25.78
N ASP A 2 -15.69 16.05 26.96
CA ASP A 2 -15.06 16.51 28.21
C ASP A 2 -13.72 15.77 28.45
N ALA A 3 -12.99 16.21 29.48
CA ALA A 3 -11.66 15.68 29.80
C ALA A 3 -11.69 14.19 30.18
N GLU A 4 -12.80 13.69 30.73
CA GLU A 4 -12.94 12.28 31.11
C GLU A 4 -13.19 11.41 29.89
N GLN A 5 -14.02 11.86 28.96
CA GLN A 5 -14.27 11.19 27.68
C GLN A 5 -13.00 11.12 26.82
N PHE A 6 -12.22 12.22 26.78
CA PHE A 6 -10.95 12.24 26.06
C PHE A 6 -9.93 11.28 26.69
N LYS A 7 -9.84 11.26 28.03
CA LYS A 7 -8.97 10.31 28.74
C LYS A 7 -9.37 8.86 28.48
N ALA A 8 -10.67 8.55 28.52
CA ALA A 8 -11.18 7.22 28.23
C ALA A 8 -10.83 6.76 26.79
N LEU A 9 -10.89 7.68 25.83
CA LEU A 9 -10.49 7.41 24.45
C LEU A 9 -8.99 7.10 24.34
N ILE A 10 -8.12 7.91 24.96
CA ILE A 10 -6.67 7.70 24.95
C ILE A 10 -6.31 6.38 25.64
N ASP A 11 -6.96 6.05 26.75
CA ASP A 11 -6.76 4.79 27.47
C ASP A 11 -7.20 3.58 26.63
N ALA A 12 -8.33 3.68 25.91
CA ALA A 12 -8.80 2.64 25.00
C ALA A 12 -7.84 2.44 23.81
N MET A 13 -7.33 3.53 23.22
CA MET A 13 -6.33 3.47 22.15
C MET A 13 -5.03 2.81 22.62
N ASN A 14 -4.56 3.14 23.82
CA ASN A 14 -3.33 2.56 24.38
C ASN A 14 -3.49 1.07 24.69
N LYS A 15 -4.63 0.64 25.24
CA LYS A 15 -4.93 -0.78 25.46
C LYS A 15 -4.98 -1.56 24.16
N ASN A 16 -5.66 -1.03 23.14
CA ASN A 16 -5.74 -1.69 21.83
C ASN A 16 -4.35 -1.80 21.15
N ARG A 17 -3.48 -0.81 21.34
CA ARG A 17 -2.10 -0.87 20.85
C ARG A 17 -1.30 -1.98 21.52
N GLN A 18 -1.42 -2.14 22.84
CA GLN A 18 -0.74 -3.22 23.57
C GLN A 18 -1.22 -4.60 23.14
N LEU A 19 -2.54 -4.78 22.98
CA LEU A 19 -3.14 -6.03 22.51
C LEU A 19 -2.66 -6.41 21.11
N LEU A 20 -2.50 -5.43 20.21
CA LEU A 20 -1.96 -5.67 18.88
C LEU A 20 -0.50 -6.14 18.93
N ILE A 21 0.32 -5.52 19.78
CA ILE A 21 1.73 -5.90 19.97
C ILE A 21 1.82 -7.32 20.52
N GLU A 22 1.02 -7.65 21.54
CA GLU A 22 0.97 -8.97 22.14
C GLU A 22 0.58 -10.05 21.11
N ARG A 23 -0.43 -9.80 20.26
CA ARG A 23 -0.81 -10.73 19.18
C ARG A 23 0.29 -10.93 18.14
N LEU A 24 1.06 -9.89 17.81
CA LEU A 24 2.16 -9.98 16.86
C LEU A 24 3.36 -10.74 17.44
N LEU A 25 3.61 -10.58 18.74
CA LEU A 25 4.67 -11.29 19.46
C LEU A 25 4.29 -12.73 19.81
N SER A 26 3.01 -12.98 20.09
CA SER A 26 2.43 -14.31 20.39
C SER A 26 2.19 -15.15 19.14
N LYS A 27 2.96 -14.95 18.06
CA LYS A 27 3.00 -15.90 16.95
C LYS A 27 3.53 -17.23 17.49
N ASP A 28 2.59 -18.07 17.88
CA ASP A 28 2.78 -19.50 18.04
C ASP A 28 3.47 -20.06 16.79
N LYS A 29 4.47 -20.87 17.10
CA LYS A 29 5.27 -21.78 16.30
C LYS A 29 4.57 -22.27 15.01
N PRO A 30 5.18 -22.10 13.82
CA PRO A 30 4.72 -22.81 12.63
C PRO A 30 4.98 -24.31 12.80
N GLU A 31 3.95 -25.11 12.63
CA GLU A 31 4.08 -26.53 12.29
C GLU A 31 4.76 -26.62 10.91
N PRO A 32 5.84 -27.40 10.73
CA PRO A 32 6.58 -27.43 9.49
C PRO A 32 5.92 -28.41 8.51
N THR A 33 4.81 -28.02 7.90
CA THR A 33 4.40 -28.62 6.63
C THR A 33 5.06 -27.84 5.51
N VAL A 34 6.15 -28.41 5.02
CA VAL A 34 6.84 -28.01 3.79
C VAL A 34 5.82 -27.95 2.64
N SER A 35 5.44 -26.74 2.25
CA SER A 35 5.15 -26.43 0.85
C SER A 35 5.93 -25.17 0.51
N LYS A 36 7.02 -25.38 -0.26
CA LYS A 36 7.70 -24.31 -0.98
C LYS A 36 6.77 -23.84 -2.09
N GLU A 37 5.72 -23.13 -1.74
CA GLU A 37 5.02 -22.30 -2.70
C GLU A 37 5.71 -20.94 -2.66
N THR A 38 6.56 -20.69 -3.65
CA THR A 38 6.90 -19.32 -4.05
C THR A 38 5.60 -18.54 -4.00
N LEU A 39 5.49 -17.59 -3.07
CA LEU A 39 4.31 -16.75 -2.93
C LEU A 39 4.20 -15.93 -4.21
N VAL A 40 3.55 -16.51 -5.22
CA VAL A 40 3.04 -15.80 -6.38
C VAL A 40 1.91 -14.97 -5.80
N ILE A 41 2.25 -13.77 -5.35
CA ILE A 41 1.27 -12.75 -4.98
C ILE A 41 0.57 -12.40 -6.29
N THR A 42 -0.52 -13.10 -6.58
CA THR A 42 -1.45 -12.72 -7.63
C THR A 42 -1.98 -11.33 -7.28
N ILE A 43 -2.02 -10.46 -8.30
CA ILE A 43 -2.34 -9.03 -8.21
C ILE A 43 -3.66 -8.77 -7.47
N SER A 44 -4.56 -9.77 -7.42
CA SER A 44 -5.82 -9.76 -6.67
C SER A 44 -5.70 -9.54 -5.17
N HIS A 45 -4.54 -9.81 -4.55
CA HIS A 45 -4.37 -9.71 -3.10
C HIS A 45 -3.69 -8.41 -2.65
N ILE A 46 -3.27 -7.55 -3.58
CA ILE A 46 -2.78 -6.22 -3.23
C ILE A 46 -4.00 -5.30 -3.20
N PRO A 47 -4.35 -4.71 -2.02
CA PRO A 47 -5.42 -3.73 -1.96
C PRO A 47 -5.16 -2.65 -3.02
N PRO A 48 -6.12 -2.35 -3.90
CA PRO A 48 -5.97 -1.30 -4.90
C PRO A 48 -5.46 -0.04 -4.21
N PHE A 49 -4.37 0.54 -4.70
CA PHE A 49 -4.02 1.88 -4.29
C PHE A 49 -5.07 2.83 -4.86
N GLU A 50 -5.31 3.93 -4.16
CA GLU A 50 -6.36 4.88 -4.49
C GLU A 50 -6.21 5.40 -5.92
N SER A 51 -7.34 5.55 -6.62
CA SER A 51 -7.33 5.98 -8.01
C SER A 51 -6.80 7.41 -8.13
N TYR A 52 -6.08 7.72 -9.22
CA TYR A 52 -5.65 9.10 -9.45
C TYR A 52 -6.84 9.96 -9.91
N GLU A 53 -7.21 10.94 -9.09
CA GLU A 53 -8.23 11.93 -9.43
C GLU A 53 -7.61 13.33 -9.62
N PRO A 54 -7.49 13.82 -10.87
CA PRO A 54 -6.86 15.11 -11.16
C PRO A 54 -7.57 16.32 -10.52
N LYS A 55 -8.87 16.17 -10.21
CA LYS A 55 -9.67 17.21 -9.55
C LYS A 55 -9.39 17.30 -8.05
N GLU A 56 -8.96 16.21 -7.43
CA GLU A 56 -8.75 16.11 -5.99
C GLU A 56 -7.28 16.33 -5.61
N GLU A 57 -6.36 15.81 -6.43
CA GLU A 57 -4.92 15.83 -6.11
C GLU A 57 -4.05 16.19 -7.31
N LYS A 58 -2.99 16.99 -7.07
CA LYS A 58 -1.93 17.20 -8.07
C LYS A 58 -1.10 15.93 -8.20
N PHE A 59 -0.79 15.53 -9.43
CA PHE A 59 -0.05 14.29 -9.72
C PHE A 59 1.25 14.10 -8.91
N LYS A 60 2.00 15.18 -8.63
CA LYS A 60 3.21 15.13 -7.81
C LYS A 60 2.95 14.57 -6.40
N TYR A 61 1.87 15.00 -5.76
CA TYR A 61 1.52 14.56 -4.41
C TYR A 61 0.98 13.12 -4.42
N TYR A 62 0.19 12.78 -5.43
CA TYR A 62 -0.26 11.42 -5.67
C TYR A 62 0.91 10.45 -5.77
N MET A 63 1.92 10.78 -6.60
CA MET A 63 3.14 9.98 -6.74
C MET A 63 3.95 9.86 -5.44
N GLN A 64 3.90 10.86 -4.57
CA GLN A 64 4.56 10.80 -3.27
C GLN A 64 3.83 9.86 -2.31
N ARG A 65 2.48 9.94 -2.22
CA ARG A 65 1.66 9.01 -1.44
C ARG A 65 1.82 7.57 -1.94
N PHE A 66 1.83 7.40 -3.26
CA PHE A 66 2.05 6.12 -3.92
C PHE A 66 3.38 5.49 -3.50
N LYS A 67 4.49 6.25 -3.62
CA LYS A 67 5.82 5.79 -3.19
C LYS A 67 5.84 5.42 -1.70
N ASN A 68 5.27 6.25 -0.84
CA ASN A 68 5.21 5.98 0.60
C ASN A 68 4.42 4.69 0.90
N CYS A 69 3.31 4.47 0.20
CA CYS A 69 2.51 3.25 0.35
C CYS A 69 3.29 2.00 -0.06
N LEU A 70 4.01 2.07 -1.18
CA LEU A 70 4.86 0.96 -1.65
C LEU A 70 6.01 0.65 -0.68
N MET A 71 6.61 1.67 -0.07
CA MET A 71 7.64 1.52 0.95
C MET A 71 7.08 0.85 2.21
N MET A 72 5.90 1.26 2.68
CA MET A 72 5.25 0.67 3.86
C MET A 72 4.82 -0.79 3.65
N LYS A 73 4.50 -1.16 2.40
CA LYS A 73 4.13 -2.54 2.03
C LYS A 73 5.32 -3.42 1.66
N ASP A 74 6.55 -2.91 1.72
CA ASP A 74 7.78 -3.59 1.31
C ASP A 74 7.77 -4.08 -0.16
N VAL A 75 7.01 -3.41 -1.03
CA VAL A 75 6.89 -3.76 -2.47
C VAL A 75 7.78 -2.86 -3.33
N PHE A 76 8.35 -1.79 -2.77
CA PHE A 76 9.08 -0.77 -3.54
C PHE A 76 10.30 -1.29 -4.31
N GLN A 77 10.91 -2.40 -3.87
CA GLN A 77 12.04 -3.03 -4.55
C GLN A 77 11.62 -3.78 -5.82
N ASP A 78 10.40 -4.29 -5.86
CA ASP A 78 9.85 -5.02 -7.00
C ASP A 78 9.26 -4.02 -8.01
N LYS A 79 10.08 -3.63 -9.00
CA LYS A 79 9.72 -2.59 -9.96
C LYS A 79 8.57 -3.00 -10.89
N ASP A 80 8.47 -4.29 -11.21
CA ASP A 80 7.41 -4.81 -12.05
C ASP A 80 6.07 -4.76 -11.33
N LYS A 81 6.03 -5.16 -10.05
CA LYS A 81 4.82 -4.98 -9.23
C LYS A 81 4.48 -3.51 -9.01
N CYS A 82 5.47 -2.65 -8.79
CA CYS A 82 5.23 -1.21 -8.66
C CYS A 82 4.57 -0.63 -9.91
N ALA A 83 5.05 -1.01 -11.10
CA ALA A 83 4.47 -0.58 -12.36
C ALA A 83 3.02 -1.08 -12.50
N GLN A 84 2.77 -2.36 -12.22
CA GLN A 84 1.42 -2.94 -12.30
C GLN A 84 0.42 -2.25 -11.35
N ILE A 85 0.82 -2.00 -10.11
CA ILE A 85 -0.04 -1.28 -9.14
C ILE A 85 -0.30 0.14 -9.66
N LEU A 86 0.74 0.84 -10.13
CA LEU A 86 0.59 2.20 -10.65
C LEU A 86 -0.39 2.25 -11.84
N LEU A 87 -0.26 1.30 -12.77
CA LEU A 87 -1.14 1.15 -13.94
C LEU A 87 -2.61 0.95 -13.53
N ASN A 88 -2.86 0.10 -12.53
CA ASN A 88 -4.21 -0.13 -12.01
C ASN A 88 -4.80 1.10 -11.31
N SER A 89 -3.97 1.92 -10.66
CA SER A 89 -4.39 3.04 -9.83
C SER A 89 -4.62 4.32 -10.64
N ILE A 90 -3.80 4.55 -11.65
CA ILE A 90 -3.89 5.75 -12.48
C ILE A 90 -5.08 5.69 -13.46
N GLY A 91 -5.56 4.47 -13.76
CA GLY A 91 -6.69 4.24 -14.68
C GLY A 91 -6.36 4.50 -16.15
N ALA A 92 -7.26 4.08 -17.05
CA ALA A 92 -7.06 4.14 -18.50
C ALA A 92 -6.97 5.58 -19.06
N SER A 93 -7.53 6.57 -18.37
CA SER A 93 -7.58 7.97 -18.80
C SER A 93 -6.20 8.63 -18.94
N ASN A 94 -5.18 8.09 -18.27
CA ASN A 94 -3.81 8.61 -18.29
C ASN A 94 -2.85 7.75 -19.14
N TYR A 95 -3.35 6.71 -19.81
CA TYR A 95 -2.53 5.80 -20.63
C TYR A 95 -1.81 6.54 -21.77
N ASN A 96 -2.47 7.53 -22.37
CA ASN A 96 -1.89 8.36 -23.44
C ASN A 96 -0.68 9.18 -22.97
N VAL A 97 -0.69 9.65 -21.72
CA VAL A 97 0.43 10.39 -21.12
C VAL A 97 1.64 9.47 -20.94
N TRP A 98 1.41 8.21 -20.56
CA TRP A 98 2.47 7.22 -20.43
C TRP A 98 3.01 6.74 -21.78
N ALA A 99 2.14 6.51 -22.76
CA ALA A 99 2.56 6.17 -24.11
C ALA A 99 3.49 7.25 -24.69
N ALA A 100 3.19 8.54 -24.43
CA ALA A 100 4.04 9.65 -24.85
C ALA A 100 5.39 9.72 -24.08
N LEU A 101 5.43 9.29 -22.82
CA LEU A 101 6.66 9.27 -22.01
C LEU A 101 7.56 8.06 -22.30
N ILE A 102 6.96 6.93 -22.70
CA ILE A 102 7.65 5.67 -23.02
C ILE A 102 8.05 5.62 -24.49
N ALA A 103 7.37 6.39 -25.36
CA ALA A 103 7.73 6.52 -26.76
C ALA A 103 9.23 6.82 -26.87
N PRO A 104 9.98 6.08 -27.70
CA PRO A 104 11.36 6.41 -27.98
C PRO A 104 11.40 7.87 -28.38
N LYS A 105 12.25 8.67 -27.71
CA LYS A 105 12.52 10.01 -28.21
C LYS A 105 13.11 9.80 -29.59
N SER A 106 12.34 10.15 -30.62
CA SER A 106 12.74 10.01 -32.02
C SER A 106 14.15 10.57 -32.15
N SER A 107 15.09 9.68 -32.49
CA SER A 107 16.44 10.02 -32.89
C SER A 107 16.43 10.84 -34.18
#